data_AF-A0A933C875-F1
#
_entry.id   AF-A0A933C875-F1
#
_cell.length_a   1.000
_cell.length_b   1.000
_cell.length_c   1.000
_cell.angle_alpha   90.00
_cell.angle_beta   90.00
_cell.angle_gamma   90.00
#
_symmetry.space_group_name_H-M   'P 1'
#
loop_
_entity.id
_entity.type
_entity.pdbx_description
1 polymer ?
#
loop_
_entity_poly.entity_id
_entity_poly.type
_entity_poly.pdbx_seq_one_letter_code
_entity_poly.pdbx_strand_id
1 'polypeptide(L)' 'MVNPNIWLFGRLGTQMLATSDDVGIFGPTFGVGVNYNTAALDLAVDFAYRTVDFFDGNTVVAVRLGF' A
#
# COMPACT_ATOMS: atom_id res chain seq x y z
N MET A 1 -0.24 -30.44 -10.05
CA MET A 1 -0.34 -29.61 -8.83
C MET A 1 0.33 -28.28 -9.13
N VAL A 2 -0.39 -27.16 -9.06
CA VAL A 2 0.20 -25.83 -9.22
C VAL A 2 0.62 -25.37 -7.83
N ASN A 3 1.90 -25.04 -7.65
CA ASN A 3 2.41 -24.62 -6.35
C ASN A 3 2.00 -23.18 -6.07
N PRO A 4 1.48 -22.87 -4.87
CA PRO A 4 1.23 -21.49 -4.49
C PRO A 4 2.55 -20.71 -4.44
N ASN A 5 2.54 -19.47 -4.93
CA ASN A 5 3.67 -18.57 -4.88
C ASN A 5 3.45 -17.51 -3.80
N ILE A 6 4.43 -17.34 -2.92
CA ILE A 6 4.42 -16.33 -1.85
C ILE A 6 5.60 -15.41 -2.04
N TRP A 7 5.34 -14.10 -2.05
CA TRP A 7 6.39 -13.09 -2.08
C TRP A 7 6.04 -11.89 -1.21
N LEU A 8 7.10 -11.21 -0.77
CA LEU A 8 7.03 -9.98 0.01
C LEU A 8 7.27 -8.79 -0.89
N PHE A 9 6.67 -7.66 -0.56
CA PHE A 9 6.94 -6.40 -1.25
C PHE A 9 6.99 -5.21 -0.31
N GLY A 10 7.73 -4.19 -0.73
CA GLY A 10 7.72 -2.87 -0.13
C GLY A 10 6.96 -1.89 -0.99
N ARG A 11 6.42 -0.84 -0.35
CA ARG A 11 5.84 0.33 -1.02
C ARG A 11 6.51 1.58 -0.47
N LEU A 12 6.84 2.50 -1.36
CA LEU A 12 7.22 3.86 -1.04
C LEU A 12 6.36 4.80 -1.89
N GLY A 13 6.07 6.00 -1.39
CA GLY A 13 5.29 6.98 -2.14
C GLY A 13 5.32 8.35 -1.52
N THR A 14 4.94 9.35 -2.31
CA THR A 14 4.74 10.73 -1.89
C THR A 14 3.51 11.28 -2.58
N GLN A 15 2.92 12.35 -2.04
CA GLN A 15 1.89 13.10 -2.75
C GLN A 15 2.54 14.01 -3.79
N MET A 16 1.94 14.07 -4.97
CA MET A 16 2.16 15.14 -5.94
C MET A 16 0.88 15.95 -6.04
N LEU A 17 1.00 17.27 -5.94
CA LEU A 17 -0.11 18.20 -6.05
C LEU A 17 -0.29 18.61 -7.50
N ALA A 18 -1.54 18.75 -7.93
CA ALA A 18 -1.87 19.12 -9.31
C ALA A 18 -1.65 20.63 -9.55
N THR A 19 -1.85 21.45 -8.53
CA THR A 19 -1.61 22.89 -8.54
C THR A 19 -0.86 23.33 -7.27
N SER A 20 -0.15 24.46 -7.35
CA SER A 20 0.56 25.06 -6.23
C SER A 20 -0.35 25.61 -5.13
N ASP A 21 -1.63 25.81 -5.45
CA ASP A 21 -2.61 26.38 -4.52
C ASP A 21 -3.25 25.31 -3.62
N ASP A 22 -3.04 24.03 -3.93
CA ASP A 22 -3.53 22.92 -3.11
C ASP A 22 -2.63 22.73 -1.88
N VAL A 23 -3.24 22.56 -0.71
CA VAL A 23 -2.49 22.23 0.51
C VAL A 23 -2.26 20.72 0.55
N GLY A 24 -1.01 20.30 0.34
CA GLY A 24 -0.60 18.91 0.48
C GLY A 24 -0.44 18.52 1.94
N ILE A 25 -1.43 17.81 2.47
CA ILE A 25 -1.43 17.31 3.85
C ILE A 25 -0.81 15.92 4.00
N PHE A 26 -0.41 15.29 2.89
CA PHE A 26 0.14 13.93 2.86
C PHE A 26 1.63 13.96 2.52
N GLY A 27 2.45 13.55 3.49
CA GLY A 27 3.88 13.38 3.30
C GLY A 27 4.27 11.99 2.77
N PRO A 28 5.54 11.59 2.97
CA PRO A 28 6.05 10.29 2.59
C PRO A 28 5.20 9.12 3.13
N THR A 29 5.05 8.11 2.29
CA THR A 29 4.38 6.85 2.61
C THR A 29 5.39 5.71 2.49
N PHE A 30 5.35 4.79 3.46
CA PHE A 30 6.12 3.55 3.43
C PHE A 30 5.24 2.40 3.87
N GLY A 31 5.47 1.21 3.32
CA GLY A 31 4.69 0.05 3.66
C GLY A 31 5.31 -1.25 3.20
N VAL A 32 4.76 -2.35 3.71
CA VAL A 32 5.14 -3.71 3.38
C VAL A 32 3.89 -4.55 3.16
N GLY A 33 4.03 -5.62 2.40
CA GLY A 33 2.94 -6.55 2.20
C GLY A 33 3.42 -7.92 1.78
N VAL A 34 2.46 -8.84 1.82
CA VAL A 34 2.60 -10.24 1.41
C VAL A 34 1.59 -10.47 0.30
N ASN A 35 2.03 -11.14 -0.75
CA ASN A 35 1.15 -11.65 -1.78
C ASN A 35 1.18 -13.19 -1.75
N TYR A 36 0.01 -13.79 -1.88
CA TYR A 36 -0.24 -15.22 -1.97
C TYR A 36 -1.01 -15.47 -3.26
N ASN A 37 -0.33 -16.08 -4.23
CA ASN A 37 -0.87 -16.35 -5.55
C ASN A 37 -1.07 -17.85 -5.76
N THR A 38 -2.26 -18.22 -6.25
CA THR A 38 -2.63 -19.57 -6.68
C THR A 38 -3.19 -19.52 -8.09
N ALA A 39 -3.43 -20.69 -8.70
CA ALA A 39 -4.02 -20.77 -10.04
C ALA A 39 -5.43 -20.16 -10.17
N ALA A 40 -6.15 -19.94 -9.06
CA ALA A 40 -7.54 -19.48 -9.07
C ALA A 40 -7.81 -18.26 -8.17
N LEU A 41 -6.78 -17.77 -7.47
CA LEU A 41 -6.91 -16.69 -6.50
C LEU A 41 -5.57 -15.95 -6.35
N ASP A 42 -5.64 -14.63 -6.45
CA ASP A 42 -4.58 -13.72 -6.02
C ASP A 42 -5.03 -12.96 -4.78
N LEU A 43 -4.32 -13.15 -3.65
CA LEU A 43 -4.59 -12.48 -2.38
C LEU A 43 -3.37 -11.65 -2.00
N ALA A 44 -3.56 -10.37 -1.72
CA ALA A 44 -2.53 -9.53 -1.12
C ALA A 44 -3.02 -8.86 0.16
N VAL A 45 -2.15 -8.84 1.17
CA VAL A 45 -2.34 -8.08 2.40
C VAL A 45 -1.22 -7.06 2.50
N ASP A 46 -1.59 -5.79 2.70
CA ASP A 46 -0.64 -4.70 2.78
C ASP A 46 -0.88 -3.81 3.99
N PHE A 47 0.21 -3.39 4.62
CA PHE A 47 0.24 -2.41 5.69
C PHE A 47 1.08 -1.22 5.23
N ALA A 48 0.60 -0.01 5.45
CA ALA A 48 1.34 1.21 5.18
C ALA A 48 1.13 2.25 6.26
N TYR A 49 2.16 3.07 6.44
CA TYR A 49 2.12 4.28 7.21
C TYR A 49 2.43 5.47 6.30
N ARG A 50 1.76 6.59 6.57
CA ARG A 50 1.95 7.87 5.90
C ARG A 50 2.00 8.97 6.94
N THR A 51 2.99 9.84 6.84
CA THR A 51 3.03 11.07 7.66
C THR A 51 1.98 12.07 7.16
N VAL A 52 1.27 12.71 8.08
CA VAL A 52 0.26 13.74 7.76
C VAL A 52 0.44 14.95 8.67
N ASP A 53 0.13 16.13 8.15
CA ASP A 53 0.32 17.38 8.89
C ASP A 53 -0.69 17.55 10.04
N PHE A 54 -1.86 16.94 9.89
CA PHE A 54 -2.90 16.92 10.90
C PHE A 54 -3.08 15.46 11.34
N PHE A 55 -2.99 15.20 12.65
CA PHE A 55 -3.14 13.88 13.31
C PHE A 55 -1.91 12.96 13.40
N ASP A 56 -0.68 13.50 13.35
CA ASP A 56 0.62 12.83 13.54
C ASP A 56 0.98 11.70 12.53
N GLY A 57 0.00 10.97 12.01
CA GLY A 57 0.18 9.84 11.12
C GLY A 57 -1.13 9.22 10.65
N ASN A 58 -1.07 8.55 9.50
CA ASN A 58 -2.16 7.76 8.94
C ASN A 58 -1.66 6.33 8.66
N THR A 59 -2.38 5.34 9.17
CA THR A 59 -2.09 3.91 8.96
C THR A 59 -3.15 3.29 8.05
N VAL A 60 -2.72 2.58 7.02
CA VAL A 60 -3.58 1.92 6.04
C VAL A 60 -3.35 0.42 6.09
N VAL A 61 -4.42 -0.35 6.23
CA VAL A 61 -4.45 -1.80 6.05
C VAL A 61 -5.32 -2.09 4.83
N ALA A 62 -4.78 -2.79 3.85
CA ALA A 62 -5.54 -3.18 2.66
C ALA A 62 -5.48 -4.70 2.41
N VAL A 63 -6.61 -5.22 1.96
CA VAL A 63 -6.76 -6.58 1.48
C VAL A 63 -7.21 -6.49 0.03
N ARG A 64 -6.46 -7.14 -0.87
CA ARG A 64 -6.75 -7.18 -2.31
C ARG A 64 -7.01 -8.61 -2.74
N LEU A 65 -8.07 -8.80 -3.51
CA LEU A 65 -8.50 -10.08 -4.07
C LEU A 65 -8.55 -9.95 -5.59
N GLY A 66 -8.02 -10.94 -6.30
CA GLY A 66 -8.07 -11.07 -7.76
C GLY A 66 -8.40 -12.52 -8.16
N PHE A 67 -9.06 -12.67 -9.31
CA PHE A 67 -9.46 -13.95 -9.91
C PHE A 67 -9.12 -13.98 -11.41
#